data_AF-A0AAW9NMG0-F1
#
_entry.id   AF-A0AAW9NMG0-F1
#
_cell.length_a   1.000
_cell.length_b   1.000
_cell.length_c   1.000
_cell.angle_alpha   90.00
_cell.angle_beta   90.00
_cell.angle_gamma   90.00
#
_symmetry.space_group_name_H-M   'P 1'
#
loop_
_entity.id
_entity.type
_entity.pdbx_description
1 polymer ?
#
loop_
_entity_poly.entity_id
_entity_poly.type
_entity_poly.pdbx_seq_one_letter_code
_entity_poly.pdbx_strand_id
1 'polypeptide(L)'
;MDVYLDVDSPEEVFEHLNHVYNNKFYDEDEPMPLCHIFGQQMWHSNAYLIANRTALLELKEAIDVALKHDETRLGLMPSDGEGYDLFIKCVEDNFEWEELEMPYHDRECYVPDETVGLPPNKTFKKYKL
;
A
#
# COMPACT_ATOMS: atom_id res chain seq x y z
N MET A 1 4.05 15.72 10.67
CA MET A 1 4.37 14.28 10.62
C MET A 1 3.52 13.69 11.72
N ASP A 2 2.36 13.19 11.33
CA ASP A 2 1.34 12.75 12.28
C ASP A 2 1.57 11.28 12.59
N VAL A 3 1.62 10.94 13.88
CA VAL A 3 1.81 9.59 14.38
C VAL A 3 0.44 9.05 14.75
N TYR A 4 0.04 7.97 14.09
CA TYR A 4 -1.25 7.32 14.27
C TYR A 4 -1.05 6.05 15.09
N LEU A 5 -2.00 5.73 15.96
CA LEU A 5 -1.99 4.53 16.79
C LEU A 5 -3.15 3.65 16.38
N ASP A 6 -2.87 2.73 15.48
CA ASP A 6 -3.70 1.63 14.97
C ASP A 6 -3.61 0.39 15.88
N VAL A 7 -3.38 0.61 17.17
CA VAL A 7 -3.09 -0.41 18.19
C VAL A 7 -3.90 -0.13 19.46
N ASP A 8 -4.66 -1.14 19.90
CA ASP A 8 -5.65 -1.04 20.98
C ASP A 8 -5.09 -1.40 22.37
N SER A 9 -3.80 -1.76 22.46
CA SER A 9 -3.12 -2.06 23.73
C SER A 9 -1.90 -1.17 23.98
N PRO A 10 -1.65 -0.75 25.24
CA PRO A 10 -0.49 0.06 25.60
C PRO A 10 0.84 -0.59 25.24
N GLU A 11 0.93 -1.92 25.28
CA GLU A 11 2.12 -2.68 24.92
C GLU A 11 2.41 -2.59 23.41
N GLU A 12 1.39 -2.75 22.56
CA GLU A 12 1.54 -2.63 21.10
C GLU A 12 1.85 -1.19 20.67
N VAL A 13 1.25 -0.19 21.34
CA VAL A 13 1.61 1.23 21.17
C VAL A 13 3.10 1.43 21.46
N PHE A 14 3.61 0.82 22.53
CA PHE A 14 5.00 0.96 22.94
C PHE A 14 5.96 0.26 21.97
N GLU A 15 5.59 -0.92 21.44
CA GLU A 15 6.34 -1.59 20.39
C GLU A 15 6.33 -0.79 19.09
N HIS A 16 5.17 -0.29 18.66
CA HIS A 16 5.05 0.47 17.42
C HIS A 16 5.81 1.80 17.51
N LEU A 17 5.72 2.50 18.64
CA LEU A 17 6.52 3.70 18.90
C LEU A 17 8.01 3.39 18.95
N ASN A 18 8.43 2.28 19.56
CA ASN A 18 9.84 1.86 19.54
C ASN A 18 10.30 1.48 18.13
N HIS A 19 9.45 0.81 17.34
CA HIS A 19 9.76 0.46 15.96
C HIS A 19 9.89 1.72 15.09
N VAL A 20 8.95 2.67 15.20
CA VAL A 20 9.04 3.96 14.51
C VAL A 20 10.22 4.81 15.00
N TYR A 21 10.53 4.76 16.30
CA TYR A 21 11.67 5.48 16.88
C TYR A 21 13.02 4.87 16.48
N ASN A 22 13.10 3.55 16.34
CA ASN A 22 14.29 2.81 15.90
C ASN A 22 14.42 2.80 14.36
N ASN A 23 13.32 2.83 13.59
CA ASN A 23 13.29 2.98 12.13
C ASN A 23 13.50 4.44 11.68
N LYS A 24 14.14 5.27 12.51
CA LYS A 24 14.53 6.62 12.09
C LYS A 24 15.63 6.50 11.04
N PHE A 25 15.19 6.49 9.78
CA PHE A 25 16.00 6.34 8.58
C PHE A 25 16.58 4.93 8.51
N TYR A 26 16.50 4.28 7.34
CA TYR A 26 17.38 3.15 7.09
C TYR A 26 18.77 3.59 7.54
N ASP A 27 19.41 2.83 8.44
CA ASP A 27 20.83 3.04 8.72
C ASP A 27 21.53 3.15 7.36
N GLU A 28 22.59 3.96 7.23
CA GLU A 28 23.29 4.07 5.93
C GLU A 28 23.70 2.70 5.34
N ASP A 29 23.82 1.70 6.23
CA ASP A 29 24.15 0.31 5.93
C ASP A 29 22.93 -0.59 5.61
N GLU A 30 21.69 -0.16 5.89
CA GLU A 30 20.49 -0.93 5.57
C GLU A 30 19.99 -0.69 4.14
N PRO A 31 19.72 -1.76 3.36
CA PRO A 31 19.27 -1.62 1.99
C PRO A 31 17.85 -1.06 1.92
N MET A 32 17.72 0.17 1.40
CA MET A 32 16.45 0.85 1.09
C MET A 32 15.44 -0.06 0.35
N PRO A 33 14.12 0.04 0.61
CA PRO A 33 13.09 -0.85 0.07
C PRO A 33 12.71 -0.39 -1.34
N LEU A 34 13.56 -0.70 -2.31
CA LEU A 34 13.32 -0.36 -3.70
C LEU A 34 12.23 -1.23 -4.29
N CYS A 35 11.13 -0.61 -4.72
CA CYS A 35 9.99 -1.27 -5.35
C CYS A 35 9.38 -0.42 -6.45
N HIS A 36 9.32 -0.98 -7.66
CA HIS A 36 8.55 -0.46 -8.77
C HIS A 36 7.30 -1.32 -8.97
N ILE A 37 6.13 -0.68 -8.92
CA ILE A 37 4.84 -1.30 -9.23
C ILE A 37 4.35 -0.76 -10.56
N PHE A 38 4.17 -1.66 -11.53
CA PHE A 38 3.63 -1.35 -12.84
C PHE A 38 2.25 -1.98 -12.96
N GLY A 39 1.21 -1.14 -12.88
CA GLY A 39 -0.18 -1.56 -13.03
C GLY A 39 -0.47 -2.12 -14.44
N GLN A 40 -1.65 -2.69 -14.61
CA GLN A 40 -2.09 -3.15 -15.93
C GLN A 40 -2.37 -1.94 -16.84
N GLN A 41 -1.89 -2.00 -18.08
CA GLN A 41 -2.17 -0.97 -19.07
C GLN A 41 -3.65 -0.97 -19.47
N MET A 42 -4.16 -2.13 -19.88
CA MET A 42 -5.54 -2.37 -20.30
C MET A 42 -6.00 -3.80 -19.96
N TRP A 43 -7.23 -4.15 -20.31
CA TRP A 43 -7.73 -5.52 -20.20
C TRP A 43 -6.77 -6.52 -20.89
N HIS A 44 -6.58 -7.67 -20.25
CA HIS A 44 -5.65 -8.73 -20.68
C HIS A 44 -4.14 -8.36 -20.67
N SER A 45 -3.76 -7.19 -20.17
CA SER A 45 -2.34 -6.83 -19.98
C SER A 45 -1.76 -7.43 -18.70
N ASN A 46 -0.45 -7.67 -18.71
CA ASN A 46 0.30 -8.05 -17.51
C ASN A 46 0.49 -6.83 -16.58
N ALA A 47 0.60 -7.10 -15.28
CA ALA A 47 1.19 -6.17 -14.32
C ALA A 47 2.56 -6.71 -13.91
N TYR A 48 3.45 -5.83 -13.45
CA TYR A 48 4.80 -6.21 -13.02
C TYR A 48 5.12 -5.56 -11.67
N LEU A 49 5.79 -6.32 -10.81
CA LEU A 49 6.38 -5.82 -9.57
C LEU A 49 7.85 -6.19 -9.58
N ILE A 50 8.71 -5.16 -9.51
CA ILE A 50 10.16 -5.34 -9.43
C ILE A 50 10.60 -4.72 -8.12
N ALA A 51 11.07 -5.56 -7.20
CA ALA A 51 11.44 -5.14 -5.87
C ALA A 51 12.71 -5.85 -5.42
N ASN A 52 13.50 -5.16 -4.59
CA ASN A 52 14.63 -5.80 -3.93
C ASN A 52 14.15 -6.67 -2.75
N ARG A 53 15.08 -7.41 -2.14
CA ARG A 53 14.75 -8.34 -1.06
C ARG A 53 14.08 -7.65 0.13
N THR A 54 14.57 -6.47 0.52
CA THR A 54 14.01 -5.68 1.63
C THR A 54 12.56 -5.34 1.36
N ALA A 55 12.28 -4.70 0.22
CA ALA A 55 10.92 -4.33 -0.16
C ALA A 55 9.98 -5.54 -0.27
N LEU A 56 10.45 -6.70 -0.76
CA LEU A 56 9.62 -7.91 -0.82
C LEU A 56 9.27 -8.46 0.57
N LEU A 57 10.18 -8.37 1.54
CA LEU A 57 9.90 -8.77 2.92
C LEU A 57 8.92 -7.81 3.59
N GLU A 58 9.15 -6.50 3.45
CA GLU A 58 8.24 -5.48 3.98
C GLU A 58 6.84 -5.58 3.33
N LEU A 59 6.76 -5.83 2.01
CA LEU A 59 5.49 -6.08 1.31
C LEU A 59 4.77 -7.32 1.86
N LYS A 60 5.50 -8.41 2.12
CA LYS A 60 4.92 -9.61 2.71
C LYS A 60 4.34 -9.30 4.09
N GLU A 61 5.09 -8.62 4.95
CA GLU A 61 4.63 -8.23 6.29
C GLU A 61 3.42 -7.30 6.23
N ALA A 62 3.42 -6.34 5.31
CA ALA A 62 2.29 -5.46 5.05
C ALA A 62 1.03 -6.25 4.63
N ILE A 63 1.18 -7.24 3.75
CA ILE A 63 0.08 -8.13 3.37
C ILE A 63 -0.42 -8.92 4.59
N ASP A 64 0.48 -9.49 5.40
CA ASP A 64 0.12 -10.22 6.62
C ASP A 64 -0.67 -9.32 7.60
N VAL A 65 -0.29 -8.04 7.73
CA VAL A 65 -1.03 -7.04 8.54
C VAL A 65 -2.40 -6.74 7.95
N ALA A 66 -2.52 -6.47 6.64
CA ALA A 66 -3.81 -6.21 6.01
C ALA A 66 -4.76 -7.42 6.10
N LEU A 67 -4.24 -8.65 6.04
CA LEU A 67 -5.04 -9.85 6.25
C LEU A 67 -5.63 -9.96 7.66
N LYS A 68 -4.95 -9.38 8.67
CA LYS A 68 -5.40 -9.42 10.08
C LYS A 68 -6.22 -8.20 10.48
N HIS A 69 -5.93 -7.04 9.90
CA HIS A 69 -6.43 -5.73 10.33
C HIS A 69 -7.23 -5.00 9.24
N ASP A 70 -7.50 -5.66 8.12
CA ASP A 70 -8.21 -5.22 6.90
C ASP A 70 -7.49 -4.19 6.04
N GLU A 71 -6.67 -3.31 6.62
CA GLU A 71 -5.96 -2.27 5.87
C GLU A 71 -4.52 -2.17 6.39
N THR A 72 -3.58 -1.82 5.52
CA THR A 72 -2.25 -1.34 5.92
C THR A 72 -1.72 -0.27 4.97
N ARG A 73 -0.69 0.44 5.43
CA ARG A 73 0.11 1.39 4.64
C ARG A 73 1.58 1.02 4.74
N LEU A 74 2.27 0.99 3.60
CA LEU A 74 3.70 0.71 3.51
C LEU A 74 4.40 1.81 2.70
N GLY A 75 5.50 2.35 3.22
CA GLY A 75 6.37 3.28 2.49
C GLY A 75 7.37 2.52 1.62
N LEU A 76 7.43 2.85 0.34
CA LEU A 76 8.34 2.24 -0.64
C LEU A 76 9.04 3.32 -1.45
N MET A 77 10.09 2.95 -2.18
CA MET A 77 10.84 3.90 -3.01
C MET A 77 11.08 3.34 -4.43
N PRO A 78 10.89 4.14 -5.48
CA PRO A 78 11.40 3.82 -6.81
C PRO A 78 12.90 4.08 -6.86
N SER A 79 13.55 3.66 -7.95
CA SER A 79 14.97 3.87 -8.18
C SER A 79 15.43 5.33 -8.21
N ASP A 80 14.52 6.29 -8.36
CA ASP A 80 14.82 7.73 -8.32
C ASP A 80 14.90 8.28 -6.90
N GLY A 81 14.52 7.49 -5.89
CA GLY A 81 14.57 7.86 -4.48
C GLY A 81 13.37 8.68 -4.01
N GLU A 82 12.35 8.90 -4.84
CA GLU A 82 11.15 9.65 -4.44
C GLU A 82 10.14 8.71 -3.77
N GLY A 83 10.10 8.71 -2.43
CA GLY A 83 9.23 7.79 -1.67
C GLY A 83 7.74 7.93 -1.99
N TYR A 84 7.04 6.80 -2.00
CA TYR A 84 5.58 6.74 -2.15
C TYR A 84 4.97 5.77 -1.12
N ASP A 85 3.68 5.97 -0.86
CA ASP A 85 2.91 5.07 0.00
C ASP A 85 2.12 4.07 -0.85
N LEU A 86 2.28 2.78 -0.53
CA LEU A 86 1.39 1.72 -0.96
C LEU A 86 0.33 1.48 0.10
N PHE A 87 -0.94 1.51 -0.31
CA PHE A 87 -2.07 1.18 0.54
C PHE A 87 -2.61 -0.19 0.14
N ILE A 88 -2.74 -1.09 1.11
CA ILE A 88 -3.22 -2.47 0.90
C ILE A 88 -4.49 -2.65 1.71
N LYS A 89 -5.55 -3.15 1.07
CA LYS A 89 -6.84 -3.44 1.71
C LYS A 89 -7.22 -4.89 1.45
N CYS A 90 -7.46 -5.63 2.53
CA CYS A 90 -8.19 -6.88 2.50
C CYS A 90 -9.70 -6.58 2.60
N VAL A 91 -10.49 -7.22 1.76
CA VAL A 91 -11.95 -7.09 1.72
C VAL A 91 -12.57 -8.47 1.86
N GLU A 92 -13.78 -8.53 2.39
CA GLU A 92 -14.57 -9.76 2.48
C GLU A 92 -15.00 -10.26 1.10
N ASP A 93 -15.37 -11.55 1.00
CA ASP A 93 -15.78 -12.20 -0.25
C ASP A 93 -17.02 -11.54 -0.90
N ASN A 94 -17.83 -10.83 -0.13
CA ASN A 94 -19.02 -10.12 -0.60
C ASN A 94 -18.76 -8.66 -0.98
N PHE A 95 -17.50 -8.28 -1.18
CA PHE A 95 -17.16 -6.94 -1.67
C PHE A 95 -17.73 -6.70 -3.08
N GLU A 96 -18.37 -5.55 -3.28
CA GLU A 96 -18.95 -5.14 -4.56
C GLU A 96 -17.84 -4.65 -5.52
N TRP A 97 -17.16 -5.60 -6.17
CA TRP A 97 -16.04 -5.31 -7.08
C TRP A 97 -16.44 -4.47 -8.29
N GLU A 98 -17.69 -4.58 -8.72
CA GLU A 98 -18.26 -3.85 -9.86
C GLU A 98 -18.39 -2.34 -9.60
N GLU A 99 -18.43 -1.92 -8.34
CA GLU A 99 -18.42 -0.50 -7.97
C GLU A 99 -17.00 0.09 -8.00
N LEU A 100 -15.96 -0.74 -7.90
CA LEU A 100 -14.57 -0.28 -7.90
C LEU A 100 -14.13 0.12 -9.31
N GLU A 101 -13.47 1.28 -9.41
CA GLU A 101 -12.84 1.71 -10.66
C GLU A 101 -11.84 0.65 -11.17
N MET A 102 -11.87 0.34 -12.47
CA MET A 102 -10.93 -0.61 -13.07
C MET A 102 -9.47 -0.13 -12.92
N PRO A 103 -8.50 -1.02 -12.66
CA PRO A 103 -7.12 -0.65 -12.35
C PRO A 103 -6.27 -0.31 -13.59
N TYR A 104 -6.90 -0.03 -14.73
CA TYR A 104 -6.21 0.21 -16.00
C TYR A 104 -5.69 1.63 -16.09
N HIS A 105 -4.43 1.80 -16.47
CA HIS A 105 -3.80 3.13 -16.49
C HIS A 105 -3.60 3.72 -17.89
N ASP A 106 -3.83 2.97 -18.97
CA ASP A 106 -3.76 3.50 -20.34
C ASP A 106 -5.06 4.22 -20.71
N ARG A 107 -4.99 5.56 -20.85
CA ARG A 107 -6.13 6.43 -21.14
C ARG A 107 -6.59 6.40 -22.61
N GLU A 108 -5.80 5.82 -23.52
CA GLU A 108 -6.25 5.57 -24.89
C GLU A 108 -7.14 4.32 -24.97
N CYS A 109 -6.89 3.34 -24.11
CA CYS A 109 -7.65 2.09 -24.06
C CYS A 109 -8.82 2.17 -23.09
N TYR A 110 -8.66 2.83 -21.95
CA TYR A 110 -9.65 2.93 -20.89
C TYR A 110 -9.74 4.35 -20.33
N VAL A 111 -10.92 4.94 -20.41
CA VAL A 111 -11.23 6.20 -19.72
C VAL A 111 -12.17 5.85 -18.57
N PRO A 112 -11.72 5.97 -17.31
CA PRO A 112 -12.60 5.80 -16.16
C PRO A 112 -13.75 6.79 -16.21
N ASP A 113 -14.94 6.33 -15.86
CA ASP A 113 -16.07 7.19 -15.60
C ASP A 113 -15.96 7.73 -14.17
N GLU A 114 -15.46 8.96 -14.05
CA GLU A 114 -15.28 9.67 -12.77
C GLU A 114 -16.61 9.93 -12.03
N THR A 115 -17.77 9.69 -12.67
CA THR A 115 -19.10 9.87 -12.08
C THR A 115 -19.70 8.59 -11.50
N VAL A 116 -19.12 7.42 -11.83
CA VAL A 116 -19.71 6.11 -11.50
C VAL A 116 -18.74 5.22 -10.72
N GLY A 117 -17.46 5.23 -11.06
CA GLY A 117 -16.47 4.37 -10.39
C GLY A 117 -16.12 4.88 -9.00
N LEU A 118 -16.12 4.00 -8.00
CA LEU A 118 -15.53 4.27 -6.68
C LEU A 118 -14.00 4.22 -6.84
N PRO A 119 -13.28 5.35 -6.68
CA PRO A 119 -11.83 5.32 -6.80
C PRO A 119 -11.22 4.57 -5.60
N PRO A 120 -10.07 3.88 -5.77
CA PRO A 120 -9.55 2.95 -4.78
C PRO A 120 -9.28 3.61 -3.42
N ASN A 121 -8.79 4.85 -3.42
CA ASN A 121 -8.55 5.61 -2.18
C ASN A 121 -9.84 5.87 -1.39
N LYS A 122 -11.03 5.81 -1.99
CA LYS A 122 -12.33 5.94 -1.32
C LYS A 122 -12.75 4.69 -0.55
N THR A 123 -12.16 3.54 -0.86
CA THR A 123 -12.44 2.27 -0.17
C THR A 123 -11.79 2.18 1.21
N PHE A 124 -10.69 2.90 1.44
CA PHE A 124 -9.99 2.92 2.72
C PHE A 124 -10.76 3.76 3.75
N LYS A 125 -11.07 3.13 4.88
CA LYS A 125 -11.90 3.70 5.96
C LYS A 125 -11.16 3.83 7.28
N LYS A 126 -10.13 3.02 7.52
CA LYS A 126 -9.35 3.03 8.76
C LYS A 126 -8.15 3.98 8.69
N TYR A 127 -7.64 4.23 7.47
CA TYR A 127 -6.55 5.17 7.21
C TYR A 127 -6.97 6.61 6.85
N LYS A 128 -8.26 6.93 6.90
CA LYS A 128 -8.75 8.30 6.68
C LYS A 128 -9.16 8.96 7.99
N LEU A 129 -8.42 9.99 8.35
CA LEU A 129 -8.92 11.12 9.14
C LEU A 129 -8.91 12.37 8.25
#